data_AF-A0A512C6K7-F1
#
_entry.id   AF-A0A512C6K7-F1
#
_cell.length_a   1.000
_cell.length_b   1.000
_cell.length_c   1.000
_cell.angle_alpha   90.00
_cell.angle_beta   90.00
_cell.angle_gamma   90.00
#
_symmetry.space_group_name_H-M   'P 1'
#
loop_
_entity.id
_entity.type
_entity.pdbx_description
1 polymer ?
#
loop_
_entity_poly.entity_id
_entity_poly.type
_entity_poly.pdbx_seq_one_letter_code
_entity_poly.pdbx_strand_id
1 'polypeptide(L)'
;MLFIRFNIQSPTKFEDFKKLYEHMDMVRQPGFRFEEKEPTLVDWENLSKEETDEAYEKLIASLDEDPAQERYQSLMPGYANAFLERYLGVDNEKLGVLGVQETLSIFNYLEYDFEVYLTRLEKQNENFGVIEYSTDNFPYGGIDRFLMVLKAFDLVPSECFDGFTIFDFEWVTDFEYDAIDLPEKTTAYIERKRNET
;
A
#
# COMPACT_ATOMS: atom_id res chain seq x y z
N MET A 1 -1.01 -5.97 -19.82
CA MET A 1 -0.30 -5.99 -18.52
C MET A 1 0.30 -4.63 -18.30
N LEU A 2 -0.11 -3.97 -17.23
CA LEU A 2 0.38 -2.67 -16.77
C LEU A 2 1.61 -2.90 -15.90
N PHE A 3 2.47 -1.89 -15.75
CA PHE A 3 3.61 -2.03 -14.84
C PHE A 3 4.06 -0.70 -14.23
N ILE A 4 4.68 -0.81 -13.06
CA ILE A 4 5.52 0.23 -12.47
C ILE A 4 6.90 -0.35 -12.24
N ARG A 5 7.93 0.31 -12.74
CA ARG A 5 9.33 0.04 -12.41
C ARG A 5 9.78 1.01 -11.33
N PHE A 6 10.61 0.53 -10.42
CA PHE A 6 11.17 1.33 -9.35
C PHE A 6 12.63 0.96 -9.07
N ASN A 7 13.35 1.93 -8.53
CA ASN A 7 14.71 1.79 -8.03
C ASN A 7 14.65 1.39 -6.56
N ILE A 8 15.43 0.37 -6.18
CA ILE A 8 15.53 -0.12 -4.81
C ILE A 8 16.70 0.61 -4.15
N GLN A 9 16.44 1.53 -3.22
CA GLN A 9 17.51 2.19 -2.47
C GLN A 9 17.86 1.43 -1.19
N SER A 10 16.92 0.65 -0.65
CA SER A 10 17.13 -0.17 0.54
C SER A 10 16.59 -1.59 0.35
N PRO A 11 17.47 -2.61 0.27
CA PRO A 11 17.04 -4.00 0.16
C PRO A 11 16.18 -4.46 1.35
N THR A 12 16.44 -3.96 2.56
CA THR A 12 15.66 -4.32 3.75
C THR A 12 14.25 -3.76 3.67
N LYS A 13 14.09 -2.51 3.20
CA LYS A 13 12.76 -1.91 3.04
C LYS A 13 11.99 -2.52 1.87
N PHE A 14 12.68 -3.04 0.85
CA PHE A 14 12.04 -3.86 -0.18
C PHE A 14 11.43 -5.15 0.40
N GLU A 15 12.10 -5.83 1.33
CA GLU A 15 11.53 -7.00 2.01
C GLU A 15 10.36 -6.64 2.93
N ASP A 16 10.35 -5.45 3.54
CA ASP A 16 9.17 -4.97 4.26
C ASP A 16 8.01 -4.65 3.30
N PHE A 17 8.28 -4.02 2.16
CA PHE A 17 7.26 -3.72 1.15
C PHE A 17 6.64 -5.00 0.58
N LYS A 18 7.42 -6.08 0.41
CA LYS A 18 6.88 -7.38 0.00
C LYS A 18 5.75 -7.86 0.91
N LYS A 19 5.88 -7.69 2.22
CA LYS A 19 4.82 -8.08 3.18
C LYS A 19 3.54 -7.29 2.96
N LEU A 20 3.68 -5.98 2.71
CA LEU A 20 2.55 -5.13 2.36
C LEU A 20 1.92 -5.54 1.02
N TYR A 21 2.75 -5.82 0.00
CA TYR A 21 2.29 -6.29 -1.31
C TYR A 21 1.53 -7.61 -1.21
N GLU A 22 2.06 -8.59 -0.48
CA GLU A 22 1.43 -9.89 -0.25
C GLU A 22 0.09 -9.73 0.47
N HIS A 23 0.03 -8.84 1.47
CA HIS A 23 -1.23 -8.49 2.14
C HIS A 23 -2.25 -7.88 1.16
N MET A 24 -1.83 -6.91 0.35
CA MET A 24 -2.69 -6.27 -0.66
C MET A 24 -3.24 -7.29 -1.68
N ASP A 25 -2.42 -8.24 -2.12
CA ASP A 25 -2.88 -9.31 -3.01
C ASP A 25 -3.86 -10.25 -2.30
N MET A 26 -3.55 -10.65 -1.06
CA MET A 26 -4.35 -11.55 -0.25
C MET A 26 -5.77 -11.02 0.02
N VAL A 27 -5.91 -9.75 0.42
CA VAL A 27 -7.22 -9.16 0.74
C VAL A 27 -8.17 -9.08 -0.47
N ARG A 28 -7.63 -9.17 -1.68
CA ARG A 28 -8.39 -9.14 -2.95
C ARG A 28 -8.75 -10.54 -3.46
N GLN A 29 -8.26 -11.60 -2.85
CA GLN A 29 -8.55 -12.95 -3.30
C GLN A 29 -10.01 -13.33 -3.05
N PRO A 30 -10.69 -14.03 -3.99
CA PRO A 30 -12.07 -14.45 -3.82
C PRO A 30 -12.27 -15.26 -2.54
N GLY A 31 -13.23 -14.84 -1.70
CA GLY A 31 -13.55 -15.53 -0.45
C GLY A 31 -12.62 -15.22 0.72
N PHE A 32 -11.67 -14.28 0.56
CA PHE A 32 -10.88 -13.78 1.68
C PHE A 32 -11.79 -13.20 2.78
N ARG A 33 -11.43 -13.50 4.03
CA ARG A 33 -12.00 -12.91 5.23
C ARG A 33 -10.85 -12.68 6.20
N PHE A 34 -10.87 -11.54 6.88
CA PHE A 34 -9.94 -11.32 7.98
C PHE A 34 -10.20 -12.35 9.08
N GLU A 35 -9.13 -12.85 9.70
CA GLU A 35 -9.24 -13.69 10.87
C GLU A 35 -9.88 -12.88 11.99
N GLU A 36 -11.09 -13.28 12.40
CA GLU A 36 -11.70 -12.75 13.62
C GLU A 36 -10.94 -13.36 14.79
N LYS A 37 -10.37 -12.52 15.67
CA LYS A 37 -9.82 -13.02 16.94
C LYS A 37 -10.93 -13.73 17.68
N GLU A 38 -10.71 -14.98 18.07
CA GLU A 38 -11.67 -15.66 18.93
C GLU A 38 -11.86 -14.83 20.20
N PRO A 39 -13.11 -14.55 20.61
CA PRO A 39 -13.36 -13.78 21.81
C PRO A 39 -12.70 -14.49 23.00
N THR A 40 -11.94 -13.74 23.79
CA THR A 40 -11.35 -14.32 24.99
C THR A 40 -12.48 -14.75 25.92
N LEU A 41 -12.60 -16.06 26.16
CA LEU A 41 -13.62 -16.60 27.07
C LEU A 41 -13.23 -16.25 28.50
N VAL A 42 -13.89 -15.22 29.06
CA VAL A 42 -13.72 -14.82 30.45
C VAL A 42 -14.72 -15.57 31.31
N ASP A 43 -14.23 -16.32 32.30
CA ASP A 43 -15.06 -17.04 33.29
C ASP A 43 -15.51 -16.08 34.41
N TRP A 44 -16.49 -15.24 34.08
CA TRP A 44 -17.01 -14.18 34.96
C TRP A 44 -17.50 -14.67 36.32
N GLU A 45 -17.88 -15.95 36.44
CA GLU A 45 -18.45 -16.49 37.68
C GLU A 45 -17.37 -16.81 38.73
N ASN A 46 -16.11 -16.97 38.32
CA ASN A 46 -15.01 -17.40 39.18
C ASN A 46 -13.93 -16.32 39.40
N LEU A 47 -14.12 -15.10 38.90
CA LEU A 47 -13.19 -14.00 39.12
C LEU A 47 -13.42 -13.33 40.48
N SER A 48 -12.33 -12.93 41.14
CA SER A 48 -12.39 -11.95 42.21
C SER A 48 -12.81 -10.58 41.67
N LYS A 49 -13.15 -9.65 42.57
CA LYS A 49 -13.54 -8.29 42.16
C LYS A 49 -12.43 -7.56 41.39
N GLU A 50 -11.18 -7.68 41.85
CA GLU A 50 -10.03 -7.05 41.20
C GLU A 50 -9.77 -7.64 39.81
N GLU A 51 -9.88 -8.97 39.66
CA GLU A 51 -9.75 -9.64 38.37
C GLU A 51 -10.93 -9.33 37.43
N THR A 52 -12.13 -9.13 37.98
CA THR A 52 -13.32 -8.70 37.22
C THR A 52 -13.12 -7.30 36.64
N ASP A 53 -12.64 -6.36 37.46
CA ASP A 53 -12.37 -5.00 37.04
C ASP A 53 -11.27 -4.98 35.95
N GLU A 54 -10.19 -5.76 36.11
CA GLU A 54 -9.14 -5.88 35.09
C GLU A 54 -9.63 -6.52 33.77
N ALA A 55 -10.44 -7.58 33.86
CA ALA A 55 -11.01 -8.24 32.69
C ALA A 55 -12.01 -7.34 31.95
N TYR A 56 -12.78 -6.53 32.68
CA TYR A 56 -13.72 -5.57 32.11
C TYR A 56 -12.99 -4.43 31.38
N GLU A 57 -11.93 -3.88 31.97
CA GLU A 57 -11.10 -2.87 31.30
C GLU A 57 -10.44 -3.40 30.03
N LYS A 58 -9.92 -4.64 30.05
CA LYS A 58 -9.39 -5.30 28.84
C LYS A 58 -10.46 -5.50 27.77
N LEU A 59 -11.68 -5.87 28.16
CA LEU A 59 -12.78 -6.04 27.22
C LEU A 59 -13.15 -4.71 26.57
N ILE A 60 -13.31 -3.64 27.35
CA ILE A 60 -13.59 -2.30 26.82
C ILE A 60 -12.48 -1.87 25.87
N ALA A 61 -11.21 -1.99 26.27
CA ALA A 61 -10.07 -1.64 25.43
C ALA A 61 -10.07 -2.40 24.10
N SER A 62 -10.40 -3.70 24.11
CA SER A 62 -10.48 -4.51 22.89
C SER A 62 -11.66 -4.17 21.98
N LEU A 63 -12.74 -3.58 22.53
CA LEU A 63 -13.88 -3.13 21.74
C LEU A 63 -13.60 -1.80 21.02
N ASP A 64 -12.64 -1.01 21.54
CA ASP A 64 -12.19 0.26 20.95
C ASP A 64 -11.04 0.09 19.94
N GLU A 65 -10.41 -1.10 19.85
CA GLU A 65 -9.37 -1.39 18.87
C GLU A 65 -9.97 -1.66 17.49
N ASP A 66 -9.74 -0.75 16.54
CA ASP A 66 -10.05 -0.99 15.12
C ASP A 66 -9.09 -2.08 14.58
N PRO A 67 -9.60 -3.24 14.10
CA PRO A 67 -8.76 -4.28 13.53
C PRO A 67 -7.89 -3.80 12.37
N ALA A 68 -8.31 -2.74 11.65
CA ALA A 68 -7.49 -2.11 10.61
C ALA A 68 -6.25 -1.42 11.19
N GLN A 69 -6.34 -0.86 12.39
CA GLN A 69 -5.23 -0.21 13.06
C GLN A 69 -4.14 -1.22 13.46
N GLU A 70 -4.51 -2.40 13.92
CA GLU A 70 -3.54 -3.46 14.22
C GLU A 70 -2.81 -3.94 12.95
N ARG A 71 -3.57 -4.19 11.87
CA ARG A 71 -2.98 -4.57 10.57
C ARG A 71 -2.04 -3.49 10.08
N TYR A 72 -2.47 -2.23 10.14
CA TYR A 72 -1.64 -1.09 9.80
C TYR A 72 -0.31 -1.10 10.58
N GLN A 73 -0.36 -1.19 11.91
CA GLN A 73 0.84 -1.17 12.75
C GLN A 73 1.80 -2.35 12.48
N SER A 74 1.27 -3.50 12.08
CA SER A 74 2.09 -4.68 11.76
C SER A 74 2.72 -4.62 10.36
N LEU A 75 2.07 -3.94 9.41
CA LEU A 75 2.50 -3.88 8.01
C LEU A 75 3.24 -2.60 7.64
N MET A 76 3.08 -1.52 8.42
CA MET A 76 3.64 -0.21 8.14
C MET A 76 4.73 0.14 9.15
N PRO A 77 6.03 -0.03 8.79
CA PRO A 77 7.13 0.33 9.66
C PRO A 77 7.12 1.83 9.99
N GLY A 78 7.68 2.19 11.15
CA GLY A 78 7.71 3.58 11.61
C GLY A 78 8.34 4.58 10.62
N TYR A 79 9.32 4.15 9.82
CA TYR A 79 9.90 5.00 8.77
C TYR A 79 8.92 5.28 7.62
N ALA A 80 8.11 4.29 7.25
CA ALA A 80 7.15 4.41 6.16
C ALA A 80 5.98 5.30 6.62
N ASN A 81 5.50 5.07 7.84
CA ASN A 81 4.49 5.94 8.45
C ASN A 81 4.97 7.39 8.51
N ALA A 82 6.18 7.65 9.04
CA ALA A 82 6.73 9.00 9.11
C ALA A 82 6.86 9.69 7.73
N PHE A 83 7.15 8.93 6.66
CA PHE A 83 7.14 9.49 5.30
C PHE A 83 5.72 9.86 4.85
N LEU A 84 4.75 8.98 5.07
CA LEU A 84 3.36 9.18 4.67
C LEU A 84 2.68 10.29 5.46
N GLU A 85 2.98 10.45 6.75
CA GLU A 85 2.51 11.58 7.57
C GLU A 85 2.99 12.91 7.00
N ARG A 86 4.23 12.99 6.50
CA ARG A 86 4.72 14.20 5.83
C ARG A 86 4.03 14.44 4.50
N TYR A 87 3.82 13.39 3.71
CA TYR A 87 3.10 13.49 2.44
C TYR A 87 1.67 14.03 2.67
N LEU A 88 0.96 13.44 3.62
CA LEU A 88 -0.38 13.86 4.02
C LEU A 88 -0.38 15.26 4.62
N GLY A 89 0.64 15.63 5.40
CA GLY A 89 0.81 16.99 5.88
C GLY A 89 0.95 18.01 4.75
N VAL A 90 1.71 17.69 3.69
CA VAL A 90 1.84 18.54 2.50
C VAL A 90 0.52 18.63 1.71
N ASP A 91 -0.23 17.52 1.62
CA ASP A 91 -1.54 17.48 0.96
C ASP A 91 -2.63 18.21 1.78
N ASN A 92 -2.57 18.11 3.10
CA ASN A 92 -3.46 18.78 4.04
C ASN A 92 -3.17 20.25 4.23
N GLU A 93 -1.93 20.70 4.15
CA GLU A 93 -1.65 22.13 4.04
C GLU A 93 -2.34 22.72 2.80
N LYS A 94 -2.58 21.89 1.76
CA LYS A 94 -3.41 22.24 0.60
C LYS A 94 -4.93 22.03 0.84
N LEU A 95 -5.39 21.28 1.87
CA LEU A 95 -6.80 20.83 2.04
C LEU A 95 -7.48 20.93 3.44
N GLY A 96 -6.79 21.31 4.52
CA GLY A 96 -7.33 21.39 5.91
C GLY A 96 -7.06 20.15 6.79
N VAL A 97 -6.89 20.37 8.11
CA VAL A 97 -6.23 19.51 9.15
C VAL A 97 -6.95 18.19 9.48
N LEU A 98 -6.26 17.01 9.48
CA LEU A 98 -6.58 15.77 10.24
C LEU A 98 -5.51 14.60 10.20
N GLY A 99 -4.24 14.86 10.53
CA GLY A 99 -3.06 13.98 10.25
C GLY A 99 -3.00 12.49 10.64
N VAL A 100 -3.78 11.95 11.61
CA VAL A 100 -3.66 10.52 12.03
C VAL A 100 -4.75 9.62 11.46
N GLN A 101 -5.96 10.13 11.27
CA GLN A 101 -6.99 9.41 10.51
C GLN A 101 -6.57 9.23 9.03
N GLU A 102 -5.63 10.04 8.57
CA GLU A 102 -5.23 10.10 7.17
C GLU A 102 -4.24 9.01 6.77
N THR A 103 -3.34 8.55 7.64
CA THR A 103 -2.45 7.44 7.28
C THR A 103 -3.20 6.12 7.22
N LEU A 104 -4.18 5.92 8.11
CA LEU A 104 -5.15 4.84 7.99
C LEU A 104 -6.00 4.96 6.71
N SER A 105 -6.27 6.19 6.24
CA SER A 105 -6.96 6.38 4.96
C SER A 105 -6.13 5.87 3.77
N ILE A 106 -4.79 6.02 3.79
CA ILE A 106 -3.90 5.42 2.79
C ILE A 106 -3.97 3.90 2.88
N PHE A 107 -3.98 3.34 4.08
CA PHE A 107 -4.05 1.89 4.27
C PHE A 107 -5.39 1.31 3.80
N ASN A 108 -6.51 1.95 4.14
CA ASN A 108 -7.83 1.58 3.63
C ASN A 108 -7.88 1.69 2.10
N TYR A 109 -7.25 2.71 1.52
CA TYR A 109 -7.08 2.81 0.08
C TYR A 109 -6.32 1.59 -0.49
N LEU A 110 -5.22 1.17 0.14
CA LEU A 110 -4.48 -0.01 -0.29
C LEU A 110 -5.25 -1.32 -0.11
N GLU A 111 -6.15 -1.43 0.87
CA GLU A 111 -6.96 -2.65 1.08
C GLU A 111 -8.16 -2.72 0.14
N TYR A 112 -8.86 -1.60 -0.08
CA TYR A 112 -10.20 -1.61 -0.66
C TYR A 112 -10.35 -0.76 -1.93
N ASP A 113 -9.74 0.43 -1.97
CA ASP A 113 -10.01 1.41 -3.05
C ASP A 113 -9.00 1.35 -4.21
N PHE A 114 -7.84 0.73 -4.01
CA PHE A 114 -6.88 0.52 -5.09
C PHE A 114 -7.34 -0.68 -5.93
N GLU A 115 -8.27 -0.41 -6.85
CA GLU A 115 -8.97 -1.37 -7.70
C GLU A 115 -8.07 -1.94 -8.83
N VAL A 116 -6.98 -2.59 -8.42
CA VAL A 116 -6.06 -3.31 -9.31
C VAL A 116 -5.94 -4.77 -8.89
N TYR A 117 -5.69 -5.62 -9.86
CA TYR A 117 -5.23 -6.99 -9.63
C TYR A 117 -3.71 -6.99 -9.71
N LEU A 118 -3.06 -7.17 -8.57
CA LEU A 118 -1.61 -7.33 -8.48
C LEU A 118 -1.23 -8.70 -9.03
N THR A 119 -0.44 -8.75 -10.10
CA THR A 119 -0.11 -10.01 -10.77
C THR A 119 1.31 -10.47 -10.49
N ARG A 120 2.23 -9.52 -10.26
CA ARG A 120 3.64 -9.86 -10.02
C ARG A 120 4.39 -8.76 -9.29
N LEU A 121 5.16 -9.13 -8.28
CA LEU A 121 6.26 -8.33 -7.73
C LEU A 121 7.56 -9.05 -8.01
N GLU A 122 8.45 -8.44 -8.79
CA GLU A 122 9.72 -9.04 -9.16
C GLU A 122 10.89 -8.11 -8.86
N LYS A 123 11.89 -8.63 -8.12
CA LYS A 123 13.22 -8.03 -8.04
C LYS A 123 14.01 -8.42 -9.29
N GLN A 124 14.22 -7.48 -10.20
CA GLN A 124 14.96 -7.73 -11.45
C GLN A 124 16.47 -7.83 -11.18
N ASN A 125 16.98 -7.03 -10.24
CA ASN A 125 18.33 -7.13 -9.68
C ASN A 125 18.43 -6.36 -8.35
N GLU A 126 19.63 -6.17 -7.82
CA GLU A 126 19.86 -5.44 -6.55
C GLU A 126 19.37 -3.99 -6.54
N ASN A 127 19.25 -3.35 -7.70
CA ASN A 127 18.96 -1.93 -7.81
C ASN A 127 17.55 -1.64 -8.35
N PHE A 128 16.86 -2.62 -8.94
CA PHE A 128 15.58 -2.38 -9.62
C PHE A 128 14.57 -3.50 -9.40
N GLY A 129 13.30 -3.11 -9.27
CA GLY A 129 12.16 -4.01 -9.23
C GLY A 129 11.03 -3.55 -10.15
N VAL A 130 10.08 -4.46 -10.38
CA VAL A 130 8.88 -4.22 -11.21
C VAL A 130 7.67 -4.79 -10.49
N ILE A 131 6.59 -4.01 -10.47
CA ILE A 131 5.24 -4.46 -10.14
C ILE A 131 4.45 -4.53 -11.45
N GLU A 132 3.86 -5.70 -11.73
CA GLU A 132 2.89 -5.89 -12.80
C GLU A 132 1.49 -5.98 -12.19
N TYR A 133 0.53 -5.37 -12.88
CA TYR A 133 -0.86 -5.35 -12.45
C TYR A 133 -1.81 -5.24 -13.64
N SER A 134 -3.08 -5.51 -13.39
CA SER A 134 -4.18 -5.33 -14.35
C SER A 134 -5.38 -4.64 -13.72
N THR A 135 -6.21 -4.03 -14.56
CA THR A 135 -7.40 -3.27 -14.17
C THR A 135 -8.57 -3.69 -15.05
N ASP A 136 -9.81 -3.67 -14.55
CA ASP A 136 -11.01 -4.02 -15.32
C ASP A 136 -11.53 -2.86 -16.23
N ASN A 137 -10.64 -2.25 -17.02
CA ASN A 137 -10.93 -1.27 -18.09
C ASN A 137 -11.68 0.04 -17.72
N PHE A 138 -11.09 0.94 -16.91
CA PHE A 138 -11.40 2.38 -16.85
C PHE A 138 -10.27 3.12 -16.09
N PRO A 139 -10.07 4.46 -16.20
CA PRO A 139 -8.90 5.11 -15.61
C PRO A 139 -8.90 4.91 -14.10
N TYR A 140 -7.85 4.26 -13.61
CA TYR A 140 -7.62 4.05 -12.19
C TYR A 140 -7.05 5.35 -11.63
N GLY A 141 -7.93 6.21 -11.11
CA GLY A 141 -7.51 7.30 -10.25
C GLY A 141 -6.86 6.72 -8.99
N GLY A 142 -5.68 7.22 -8.60
CA GLY A 142 -5.07 6.85 -7.32
C GLY A 142 -3.66 6.27 -7.39
N ILE A 143 -3.10 6.02 -8.59
CA ILE A 143 -1.71 5.53 -8.68
C ILE A 143 -0.74 6.40 -7.87
N ASP A 144 -0.95 7.71 -7.81
CA ASP A 144 -0.14 8.66 -7.04
C ASP A 144 0.00 8.28 -5.56
N ARG A 145 -1.09 7.87 -4.90
CA ARG A 145 -1.04 7.41 -3.50
C ARG A 145 -0.22 6.13 -3.38
N PHE A 146 -0.34 5.23 -4.35
CA PHE A 146 0.48 4.03 -4.41
C PHE A 146 1.97 4.35 -4.67
N LEU A 147 2.28 5.34 -5.51
CA LEU A 147 3.65 5.82 -5.72
C LEU A 147 4.24 6.37 -4.42
N MET A 148 3.46 7.10 -3.62
CA MET A 148 3.90 7.59 -2.31
C MET A 148 4.19 6.45 -1.34
N VAL A 149 3.37 5.41 -1.36
CA VAL A 149 3.63 4.18 -0.59
C VAL A 149 4.95 3.55 -1.04
N LEU A 150 5.20 3.39 -2.34
CA LEU A 150 6.49 2.89 -2.83
C LEU A 150 7.67 3.74 -2.30
N LYS A 151 7.57 5.07 -2.39
CA LYS A 151 8.60 5.97 -1.86
C LYS A 151 8.78 5.86 -0.34
N ALA A 152 7.72 5.59 0.41
CA ALA A 152 7.81 5.36 1.86
C ALA A 152 8.68 4.16 2.23
N PHE A 153 8.81 3.18 1.32
CA PHE A 153 9.71 2.02 1.43
C PHE A 153 11.05 2.22 0.71
N ASP A 154 11.43 3.45 0.37
CA ASP A 154 12.59 3.79 -0.46
C ASP A 154 12.63 3.02 -1.80
N LEU A 155 11.45 2.71 -2.35
CA LEU A 155 11.27 2.18 -3.69
C LEU A 155 10.86 3.34 -4.59
N VAL A 156 11.82 3.91 -5.30
CA VAL A 156 11.59 5.14 -6.07
C VAL A 156 11.06 4.79 -7.46
N PRO A 157 9.78 5.08 -7.77
CA PRO A 157 9.24 4.80 -9.10
C PRO A 157 10.05 5.52 -10.17
N SER A 158 10.38 4.84 -11.26
CA SER A 158 11.18 5.39 -12.35
C SER A 158 10.47 5.34 -13.69
N GLU A 159 9.59 4.36 -13.90
CA GLU A 159 8.82 4.24 -15.14
C GLU A 159 7.46 3.59 -14.87
N CYS A 160 6.43 4.00 -15.62
CA CYS A 160 5.11 3.37 -15.59
C CYS A 160 4.59 3.14 -17.01
N PHE A 161 3.90 2.01 -17.22
CA PHE A 161 3.02 1.82 -18.36
C PHE A 161 1.58 1.80 -17.86
N ASP A 162 0.81 2.81 -18.26
CA ASP A 162 -0.57 2.99 -17.78
C ASP A 162 -1.65 2.32 -18.65
N GLY A 163 -1.23 1.56 -19.66
CA GLY A 163 -2.11 0.94 -20.64
C GLY A 163 -2.22 1.72 -21.94
N PHE A 164 -1.80 2.99 -21.93
CA PHE A 164 -1.78 3.86 -23.10
C PHE A 164 -0.35 4.28 -23.44
N THR A 165 0.37 4.79 -22.46
CA THR A 165 1.70 5.39 -22.62
C THR A 165 2.66 4.85 -21.58
N ILE A 166 3.90 4.61 -22.01
CA ILE A 166 5.03 4.45 -21.11
C ILE A 166 5.59 5.84 -20.83
N PHE A 167 5.77 6.20 -19.57
CA PHE A 167 6.40 7.44 -19.17
C PHE A 167 7.41 7.23 -18.04
N ASP A 168 8.45 8.07 -18.04
CA ASP A 168 9.42 8.14 -16.95
C ASP A 168 8.96 9.13 -15.88
N PHE A 169 9.25 8.81 -14.62
CA PHE A 169 9.04 9.72 -13.50
C PHE A 169 10.31 10.55 -13.26
N GLU A 170 10.22 11.87 -13.48
CA GLU A 170 11.25 12.82 -13.05
C GLU A 170 10.83 13.48 -11.74
N TRP A 171 11.30 12.92 -10.62
CA TRP A 171 11.00 13.44 -9.29
C TRP A 171 11.66 14.81 -9.06
N VAL A 172 10.81 15.84 -8.91
CA VAL A 172 11.24 17.21 -8.59
C VAL A 172 11.41 17.37 -7.08
N THR A 173 10.55 16.72 -6.31
CA THR A 173 10.62 16.67 -4.85
C THR A 173 10.35 15.25 -4.34
N ASP A 174 10.30 15.08 -3.02
CA ASP A 174 9.88 13.81 -2.43
C ASP A 174 8.43 13.42 -2.76
N PHE A 175 7.58 14.40 -3.12
CA PHE A 175 6.14 14.18 -3.32
C PHE A 175 5.62 14.62 -4.70
N GLU A 176 6.43 15.30 -5.51
CA GLU A 176 6.04 15.84 -6.81
C GLU A 176 7.01 15.36 -7.91
N TYR A 177 6.46 15.05 -9.08
CA TYR A 177 7.21 14.60 -10.25
C TYR A 177 6.61 15.15 -11.53
N ASP A 178 7.45 15.22 -12.56
CA ASP A 178 7.02 15.40 -13.95
C ASP A 178 6.97 14.03 -14.64
N ALA A 179 5.90 13.78 -15.41
CA ALA A 179 5.75 12.58 -16.23
C ALA A 179 6.22 12.86 -17.66
N ILE A 180 7.23 12.12 -18.12
CA ILE A 180 7.79 12.29 -19.47
C ILE A 180 7.40 11.11 -20.35
N ASP A 181 6.51 11.35 -21.29
CA ASP A 181 6.05 10.35 -22.26
C ASP A 181 7.20 9.80 -23.12
N LEU A 182 7.23 8.47 -23.28
CA LEU A 182 8.18 7.73 -24.10
C LEU A 182 7.47 7.04 -25.28
N PRO A 183 7.09 7.77 -26.35
CA PRO A 183 6.25 7.26 -27.43
C PRO A 183 6.89 6.11 -28.23
N GLU A 184 8.20 6.17 -28.49
CA GLU A 184 8.92 5.10 -29.20
C GLU A 184 8.95 3.81 -28.40
N LYS A 185 9.23 3.90 -27.09
CA LYS A 185 9.24 2.76 -26.17
C LYS A 185 7.85 2.16 -26.00
N THR A 186 6.83 3.02 -25.91
CA THR A 186 5.42 2.64 -25.88
C THR A 186 5.06 1.80 -27.10
N THR A 187 5.37 2.31 -28.30
CA THR A 187 5.10 1.62 -29.57
C THR A 187 5.76 0.24 -29.59
N ALA A 188 7.06 0.17 -29.28
CA ALA A 188 7.81 -1.08 -29.25
C ALA A 188 7.23 -2.08 -28.23
N TYR A 189 6.81 -1.63 -27.05
CA TYR A 189 6.21 -2.49 -26.03
C TYR A 189 4.86 -3.07 -26.47
N ILE A 190 3.98 -2.23 -27.05
CA ILE A 190 2.66 -2.65 -27.53
C ILE A 190 2.82 -3.66 -28.68
N GLU A 191 3.71 -3.41 -29.64
CA GLU A 191 3.99 -4.34 -30.73
C GLU A 191 4.51 -5.68 -30.22
N ARG A 192 5.46 -5.67 -29.27
CA ARG A 192 5.97 -6.90 -28.66
C ARG A 192 4.85 -7.69 -28.00
N LYS A 193 3.98 -7.04 -27.22
CA LYS A 193 2.86 -7.69 -26.53
C LYS A 193 1.82 -8.27 -27.48
N ARG A 194 1.55 -7.59 -28.61
CA ARG A 194 0.68 -8.11 -29.67
C ARG A 194 1.21 -9.39 -30.32
N ASN A 195 2.54 -9.51 -30.43
CA ASN A 195 3.18 -10.70 -31.02
C ASN A 195 3.36 -11.85 -30.03
N GLU A 196 3.27 -11.58 -28.72
CA GLU A 196 3.30 -12.58 -27.63
C GLU A 196 1.93 -13.24 -27.38
N THR A 197 0.84 -12.70 -27.95
CA THR A 197 -0.56 -13.15 -27.78
C THR A 197 -1.03 -13.92 -29.01
#